data_AF-A0A124ILA6-F1
#
_entry.id   AF-A0A124ILA6-F1
#
_cell.length_a   1.000
_cell.length_b   1.000
_cell.length_c   1.000
_cell.angle_alpha   90.00
_cell.angle_beta   90.00
_cell.angle_gamma   90.00
#
_symmetry.space_group_name_H-M   'P 1'
#
loop_
_entity.id
_entity.type
_entity.pdbx_description
1 polymer ?
#
loop_
_entity_poly.entity_id
_entity_poly.type
_entity_poly.pdbx_seq_one_letter_code
_entity_poly.pdbx_strand_id
1 'polypeptide(L)'
;MEWEHLKKNLENLYKNKGLTDCFEKEENYLRNSFYEMEELWNTQFDRIEKVNYVMFSESPLWGNQKKYLYNPETSLSQFFYKSDLEFVLGKKIEHKDEFLKTLTDIGFIILDISPFVLNEKDTSINYKKISKKDYKFLVNDTLEFYVKSKLKLIKEKSDDNPVFFFRYSRVKNLFSDLLYKELVDLDLISTQNEILEISQNGGGIHRDKFKKIIEKNFSKII
;
A
#
# COMPACT_ATOMS: atom_id res chain seq x y z
N MET A 1 -9.38 13.01 4.33
CA MET A 1 -9.33 13.05 2.86
C MET A 1 -10.74 12.81 2.35
N GLU A 2 -11.23 13.62 1.42
CA GLU A 2 -12.63 13.56 0.97
C GLU A 2 -12.76 12.76 -0.33
N TRP A 3 -13.77 11.89 -0.39
CA TRP A 3 -14.07 11.06 -1.57
C TRP A 3 -14.27 11.87 -2.84
N GLU A 4 -14.87 13.06 -2.77
CA GLU A 4 -15.20 13.86 -3.96
C GLU A 4 -13.97 14.27 -4.76
N HIS A 5 -12.82 14.48 -4.11
CA HIS A 5 -11.55 14.75 -4.80
C HIS A 5 -11.03 13.53 -5.56
N LEU A 6 -11.32 12.32 -5.07
CA LEU A 6 -10.93 11.05 -5.68
C LEU A 6 -11.97 10.52 -6.68
N LYS A 7 -13.22 11.01 -6.60
CA LYS A 7 -14.32 10.53 -7.43
C LYS A 7 -14.12 10.92 -8.89
N LYS A 8 -13.73 12.17 -9.14
CA LYS A 8 -13.79 12.81 -10.47
C LYS A 8 -12.93 12.10 -11.51
N ASN A 9 -11.71 11.68 -11.18
CA ASN A 9 -10.85 10.97 -12.12
C ASN A 9 -11.33 9.53 -12.36
N LEU A 10 -11.84 8.86 -11.34
CA LEU A 10 -12.41 7.53 -11.46
C LEU A 10 -13.65 7.56 -12.36
N GLU A 11 -14.57 8.49 -12.12
CA GLU A 11 -15.76 8.70 -12.95
C GLU A 11 -15.38 9.00 -14.41
N ASN A 12 -14.39 9.88 -14.63
CA ASN A 12 -13.87 10.16 -15.98
C ASN A 12 -13.31 8.91 -16.66
N LEU A 13 -12.61 8.05 -15.92
CA LEU A 13 -12.11 6.79 -16.46
C LEU A 13 -13.26 5.85 -16.88
N TYR A 14 -14.28 5.71 -16.04
CA TYR A 14 -15.47 4.91 -16.37
C TYR A 14 -16.19 5.47 -17.60
N LYS A 15 -16.41 6.79 -17.65
CA LYS A 15 -17.03 7.47 -18.79
C LYS A 15 -16.24 7.25 -20.08
N ASN A 16 -14.91 7.40 -20.05
CA ASN A 16 -14.05 7.17 -21.21
C ASN A 16 -14.04 5.72 -21.71
N LYS A 17 -14.45 4.77 -20.87
CA LYS A 17 -14.63 3.36 -21.24
C LYS A 17 -16.07 3.01 -21.63
N GLY A 18 -17.00 3.97 -21.63
CA GLY A 18 -18.42 3.72 -21.86
C GLY A 18 -19.09 2.94 -20.72
N LEU A 19 -18.60 3.10 -19.49
CA LEU A 19 -19.04 2.36 -18.29
C LEU A 19 -19.80 3.24 -17.29
N THR A 20 -20.42 4.34 -17.71
CA THR A 20 -21.11 5.28 -16.82
C THR A 20 -22.16 4.58 -15.94
N ASP A 21 -23.01 3.73 -16.51
CA ASP A 21 -24.03 2.97 -15.77
C ASP A 21 -23.43 2.00 -14.73
N CYS A 22 -22.21 1.50 -14.97
CA CYS A 22 -21.50 0.69 -13.99
C CYS A 22 -21.01 1.55 -12.82
N PHE A 23 -20.48 2.75 -13.11
CA PHE A 23 -19.99 3.65 -12.08
C PHE A 23 -21.09 4.04 -11.08
N GLU A 24 -22.29 4.38 -11.57
CA GLU A 24 -23.43 4.75 -10.72
C GLU A 24 -23.81 3.63 -9.72
N LYS A 25 -23.65 2.36 -10.14
CA LYS A 25 -23.92 1.19 -9.30
C LYS A 25 -22.76 0.88 -8.34
N GLU A 26 -21.53 1.06 -8.81
CA GLU A 26 -20.30 0.68 -8.09
C GLU A 26 -19.80 1.78 -7.14
N GLU A 27 -20.22 3.04 -7.32
CA GLU A 27 -19.71 4.19 -6.55
C GLU A 27 -19.88 3.98 -5.05
N ASN A 28 -21.05 3.52 -4.61
CA ASN A 28 -21.31 3.33 -3.18
C ASN A 28 -20.35 2.29 -2.58
N TYR A 29 -20.08 1.21 -3.32
CA TYR A 29 -19.10 0.20 -2.90
C TYR A 29 -17.69 0.80 -2.81
N LEU A 30 -17.26 1.52 -3.86
CA LEU A 30 -15.94 2.12 -3.94
C LEU A 30 -15.71 3.17 -2.83
N ARG A 31 -16.71 4.04 -2.60
CA ARG A 31 -16.69 5.07 -1.56
C ARG A 31 -16.62 4.47 -0.16
N ASN A 32 -17.49 3.52 0.15
CA ASN A 32 -17.51 2.90 1.48
C ASN A 32 -16.21 2.13 1.74
N SER A 33 -15.73 1.41 0.72
CA SER A 33 -14.46 0.70 0.78
C SER A 33 -13.28 1.63 1.03
N PHE A 34 -13.24 2.80 0.39
CA PHE A 34 -12.23 3.82 0.63
C PHE A 34 -12.22 4.27 2.10
N TYR A 35 -13.36 4.71 2.64
CA TYR A 35 -13.41 5.21 4.02
C TYR A 35 -13.07 4.14 5.06
N GLU A 36 -13.58 2.92 4.90
CA GLU A 36 -13.27 1.82 5.81
C GLU A 36 -11.77 1.46 5.76
N MET A 37 -11.16 1.45 4.57
CA MET A 37 -9.72 1.20 4.44
C MET A 37 -8.85 2.32 5.01
N GLU A 38 -9.27 3.58 4.85
CA GLU A 38 -8.59 4.73 5.46
C GLU A 38 -8.66 4.66 6.99
N GLU A 39 -9.80 4.31 7.56
CA GLU A 39 -9.93 4.13 9.02
C GLU A 39 -8.98 3.05 9.55
N LEU A 40 -8.91 1.90 8.86
CA LEU A 40 -8.01 0.82 9.23
C LEU A 40 -6.53 1.22 9.08
N TRP A 41 -6.18 1.95 8.03
CA TRP A 41 -4.82 2.45 7.81
C TRP A 41 -4.42 3.47 8.90
N ASN A 42 -5.29 4.45 9.18
CA ASN A 42 -5.06 5.45 10.22
C ASN A 42 -4.92 4.80 11.61
N THR A 43 -5.80 3.85 11.94
CA THR A 43 -5.72 3.10 13.21
C THR A 43 -4.38 2.37 13.36
N GLN A 44 -3.87 1.78 12.28
CA GLN A 44 -2.55 1.14 12.30
C GLN A 44 -1.43 2.18 12.45
N PHE A 45 -1.49 3.27 11.67
CA PHE A 45 -0.49 4.33 11.66
C PHE A 45 -0.39 5.04 13.02
N ASP A 46 -1.52 5.28 13.69
CA ASP A 46 -1.58 5.93 15.00
C ASP A 46 -0.85 5.12 16.08
N ARG A 47 -0.89 3.78 15.98
CA ARG A 47 -0.21 2.87 16.90
C ARG A 47 1.30 2.82 16.70
N ILE A 48 1.79 3.20 15.52
CA ILE A 48 3.23 3.25 15.24
C ILE A 48 3.79 4.51 15.91
N GLU A 49 4.73 4.32 16.84
CA GLU A 49 5.47 5.41 17.48
C GLU A 49 6.45 6.04 16.49
N LYS A 50 7.20 5.19 15.78
CA LYS A 50 8.21 5.60 14.80
C LYS A 50 8.14 4.74 13.56
N VAL A 51 8.08 5.36 12.37
CA VAL A 51 8.08 4.67 11.09
C VAL A 51 9.52 4.41 10.65
N ASN A 52 9.85 3.13 10.46
CA ASN A 52 11.15 2.67 10.00
C ASN A 52 11.09 2.05 8.59
N TYR A 53 9.94 1.46 8.23
CA TYR A 53 9.77 0.71 6.98
C TYR A 53 8.44 1.09 6.32
N VAL A 54 8.51 1.46 5.04
CA VAL A 54 7.34 1.76 4.22
C VAL A 54 7.33 0.83 3.02
N MET A 55 6.36 -0.07 2.98
CA MET A 55 6.13 -0.95 1.83
C MET A 55 5.06 -0.38 0.91
N PHE A 56 5.44 -0.05 -0.32
CA PHE A 56 4.48 0.32 -1.37
C PHE A 56 3.79 -0.91 -1.97
N SER A 57 2.47 -0.85 -2.10
CA SER A 57 1.65 -1.93 -2.67
C SER A 57 0.61 -1.46 -3.68
N GLU A 58 0.24 -2.39 -4.57
CA GLU A 58 -0.99 -2.34 -5.37
C GLU A 58 -1.78 -3.59 -4.99
N SER A 59 -2.62 -3.50 -3.96
CA SER A 59 -3.76 -4.41 -3.83
C SER A 59 -4.53 -4.09 -2.54
N PRO A 60 -5.56 -3.24 -2.59
CA PRO A 60 -6.65 -3.38 -1.66
C PRO A 60 -7.31 -4.74 -1.91
N LEU A 61 -7.02 -5.75 -1.07
CA LEU A 61 -7.72 -7.07 -1.08
C LEU A 61 -9.13 -6.97 -0.48
N TRP A 62 -9.77 -5.85 -0.75
CA TRP A 62 -11.05 -5.47 -0.22
C TRP A 62 -12.16 -5.83 -1.22
N GLY A 63 -13.34 -6.14 -0.69
CA GLY A 63 -14.42 -6.88 -1.34
C GLY A 63 -15.32 -7.48 -0.26
N ASN A 64 -16.23 -8.39 -0.63
CA ASN A 64 -17.19 -8.98 0.33
C ASN A 64 -16.55 -9.61 1.59
N GLN A 65 -15.30 -10.08 1.48
CA GLN A 65 -14.56 -10.67 2.61
C GLN A 65 -13.71 -9.66 3.40
N LYS A 66 -13.64 -8.39 2.96
CA LYS A 66 -12.89 -7.29 3.61
C LYS A 66 -11.44 -7.64 4.01
N LYS A 67 -10.73 -8.44 3.19
CA LYS A 67 -9.39 -9.02 3.49
C LYS A 67 -8.21 -8.04 3.39
N TYR A 68 -8.45 -6.76 3.64
CA TYR A 68 -7.36 -5.80 3.78
C TYR A 68 -6.47 -6.18 4.97
N LEU A 69 -5.16 -5.96 4.86
CA LEU A 69 -4.21 -6.47 5.84
C LEU A 69 -4.53 -5.99 7.25
N TYR A 70 -4.88 -4.71 7.38
CA TYR A 70 -5.14 -4.09 8.67
C TYR A 70 -6.52 -4.39 9.27
N ASN A 71 -7.40 -5.10 8.55
CA ASN A 71 -8.68 -5.53 9.12
C ASN A 71 -8.46 -6.71 10.09
N PRO A 72 -8.58 -6.54 11.43
CA PRO A 72 -8.29 -7.61 12.39
C PRO A 72 -9.25 -8.81 12.25
N GLU A 73 -10.46 -8.59 11.74
CA GLU A 73 -11.55 -9.58 11.67
C GLU A 73 -11.39 -10.60 10.52
N THR A 74 -10.26 -10.58 9.81
CA THR A 74 -10.06 -11.41 8.62
C THR A 74 -8.73 -12.14 8.68
N SER A 75 -8.63 -13.32 8.05
CA SER A 75 -7.35 -14.03 7.96
C SER A 75 -6.33 -13.28 7.10
N LEU A 76 -5.04 -13.52 7.36
CA LEU A 76 -3.97 -13.11 6.46
C LEU A 76 -4.13 -13.78 5.09
N SER A 77 -3.57 -13.15 4.07
CA SER A 77 -3.69 -13.58 2.68
C SER A 77 -2.31 -13.65 2.02
N GLN A 78 -2.29 -14.09 0.75
CA GLN A 78 -1.08 -14.11 -0.08
C GLN A 78 -0.41 -12.76 -0.27
N PHE A 79 -1.07 -11.67 0.12
CA PHE A 79 -0.45 -10.36 0.15
C PHE A 79 0.75 -10.32 1.10
N PHE A 80 0.58 -10.81 2.33
CA PHE A 80 1.65 -10.86 3.31
C PHE A 80 1.29 -11.94 4.33
N TYR A 81 1.93 -13.11 4.21
CA TYR A 81 1.70 -14.19 5.15
C TYR A 81 2.52 -13.97 6.43
N LYS A 82 2.00 -14.46 7.56
CA LYS A 82 2.77 -14.47 8.81
C LYS A 82 4.10 -15.18 8.65
N SER A 83 4.15 -16.27 7.88
CA SER A 83 5.38 -17.03 7.65
C SER A 83 6.48 -16.28 6.89
N ASP A 84 6.14 -15.20 6.18
CA ASP A 84 7.13 -14.31 5.60
C ASP A 84 7.80 -13.46 6.69
N LEU A 85 7.01 -12.94 7.63
CA LEU A 85 7.52 -12.15 8.77
C LEU A 85 8.24 -13.03 9.81
N GLU A 86 7.72 -14.23 10.08
CA GLU A 86 8.36 -15.22 10.96
C GLU A 86 9.76 -15.60 10.46
N PHE A 87 9.91 -15.79 9.14
CA PHE A 87 11.21 -16.08 8.54
C PHE A 87 12.21 -14.92 8.72
N VAL A 88 11.73 -13.68 8.58
CA VAL A 88 12.57 -12.50 8.68
C VAL A 88 13.02 -12.25 10.12
N LEU A 89 12.12 -12.40 11.08
CA LEU A 89 12.38 -12.10 12.49
C LEU A 89 12.91 -13.30 13.29
N GLY A 90 12.83 -14.51 12.75
CA GLY A 90 13.17 -15.73 13.49
C GLY A 90 12.26 -16.01 14.69
N LYS A 91 11.06 -15.40 14.71
CA LYS A 91 10.07 -15.51 15.78
C LYS A 91 8.76 -16.08 15.22
N LYS A 92 8.14 -17.02 15.93
CA LYS A 92 6.82 -17.54 15.60
C LYS A 92 5.72 -16.50 15.90
N ILE A 93 4.70 -16.45 15.06
CA ILE A 93 3.53 -15.57 15.19
C ILE A 93 2.29 -16.46 15.17
N GLU A 94 1.51 -16.44 16.25
CA GLU A 94 0.36 -17.34 16.35
C GLU A 94 -0.83 -16.81 15.56
N HIS A 95 -1.16 -15.52 15.76
CA HIS A 95 -2.41 -14.91 15.33
C HIS A 95 -2.19 -13.56 14.61
N LYS A 96 -3.26 -13.04 13.99
CA LYS A 96 -3.16 -11.82 13.16
C LYS A 96 -2.96 -10.56 14.00
N ASP A 97 -3.54 -10.48 15.18
CA ASP A 97 -3.28 -9.42 16.15
C ASP A 97 -1.80 -9.36 16.53
N GLU A 98 -1.16 -10.50 16.79
CA GLU A 98 0.29 -10.56 17.03
C GLU A 98 1.08 -10.14 15.79
N PHE A 99 0.66 -10.54 14.60
CA PHE A 99 1.27 -10.10 13.34
C PHE A 99 1.21 -8.57 13.20
N LEU A 100 0.03 -7.97 13.38
CA LEU A 100 -0.17 -6.52 13.28
C LEU A 100 0.61 -5.76 14.36
N LYS A 101 0.61 -6.27 15.59
CA LYS A 101 1.44 -5.72 16.67
C LYS A 101 2.92 -5.79 16.33
N THR A 102 3.38 -6.89 15.76
CA THR A 102 4.79 -7.04 15.35
C THR A 102 5.15 -6.01 14.27
N LEU A 103 4.27 -5.75 13.30
CA LEU A 103 4.48 -4.66 12.34
C LEU A 103 4.54 -3.29 13.02
N THR A 104 3.64 -3.03 13.98
CA THR A 104 3.65 -1.80 14.79
C THR A 104 4.97 -1.63 15.52
N ASP A 105 5.40 -2.65 16.27
CA ASP A 105 6.58 -2.62 17.14
C ASP A 105 7.87 -2.33 16.36
N ILE A 106 7.99 -2.81 15.11
CA ILE A 106 9.16 -2.56 14.27
C ILE A 106 9.04 -1.28 13.42
N GLY A 107 7.92 -0.56 13.50
CA GLY A 107 7.69 0.65 12.71
C GLY A 107 7.41 0.38 11.23
N PHE A 108 6.72 -0.72 10.91
CA PHE A 108 6.40 -1.12 9.54
C PHE A 108 4.99 -0.69 9.14
N ILE A 109 4.89 0.10 8.07
CA ILE A 109 3.63 0.52 7.47
C ILE A 109 3.58 0.15 5.99
N ILE A 110 2.38 -0.12 5.50
CA ILE A 110 2.08 -0.39 4.11
C ILE A 110 1.33 0.81 3.56
N LEU A 111 1.77 1.29 2.40
CA LEU A 111 1.16 2.39 1.70
C LEU A 111 0.70 1.90 0.34
N ASP A 112 -0.60 1.74 0.17
CA ASP A 112 -1.17 1.49 -1.14
C ASP A 112 -0.92 2.70 -2.04
N ILE A 113 -0.60 2.46 -3.31
CA ILE A 113 -0.29 3.53 -4.26
C ILE A 113 -1.55 4.12 -4.91
N SER A 114 -2.73 3.56 -4.63
CA SER A 114 -4.01 3.96 -5.19
C SER A 114 -5.11 3.81 -4.14
N PRO A 115 -6.02 4.80 -4.01
CA PRO A 115 -7.11 4.74 -3.04
C PRO A 115 -8.25 3.78 -3.43
N PHE A 116 -8.27 3.30 -4.67
CA PHE A 116 -9.45 2.66 -5.23
C PHE A 116 -9.44 1.14 -5.06
N VAL A 117 -10.56 0.57 -4.60
CA VAL A 117 -10.73 -0.89 -4.50
C VAL A 117 -11.23 -1.49 -5.81
N LEU A 118 -10.34 -1.55 -6.80
CA LEU A 118 -10.64 -2.05 -8.15
C LEU A 118 -10.45 -3.57 -8.25
N ASN A 119 -11.43 -4.33 -7.77
CA ASN A 119 -11.41 -5.80 -7.77
C ASN A 119 -12.32 -6.43 -8.84
N GLU A 120 -11.98 -7.65 -9.28
CA GLU A 120 -12.67 -8.32 -10.39
C GLU A 120 -14.13 -8.70 -10.13
N LYS A 121 -14.56 -8.81 -8.87
CA LYS A 121 -15.92 -9.23 -8.51
C LYS A 121 -16.89 -8.06 -8.38
N ASP A 122 -16.43 -6.97 -7.77
CA ASP A 122 -17.30 -5.86 -7.38
C ASP A 122 -17.15 -4.64 -8.30
N THR A 123 -16.17 -4.65 -9.23
CA THR A 123 -15.91 -3.50 -10.11
C THR A 123 -15.68 -3.87 -11.56
N SER A 124 -16.22 -3.06 -12.47
CA SER A 124 -16.08 -3.22 -13.92
C SER A 124 -14.66 -2.90 -14.41
N ILE A 125 -13.93 -2.03 -13.71
CA ILE A 125 -12.50 -1.78 -13.91
C ILE A 125 -11.73 -2.43 -12.77
N ASN A 126 -10.77 -3.30 -13.07
CA ASN A 126 -9.97 -3.98 -12.04
C ASN A 126 -8.47 -3.98 -12.34
N TYR A 127 -7.64 -4.12 -11.30
CA TYR A 127 -6.18 -4.08 -11.40
C TYR A 127 -5.55 -5.15 -12.31
N LYS A 128 -6.25 -6.26 -12.59
CA LYS A 128 -5.75 -7.28 -13.51
C LYS A 128 -5.92 -6.90 -14.98
N LYS A 129 -6.97 -6.12 -15.31
CA LYS A 129 -7.36 -5.80 -16.68
C LYS A 129 -7.16 -4.34 -17.06
N ILE A 130 -6.94 -3.45 -16.08
CA ILE A 130 -6.68 -2.03 -16.33
C ILE A 130 -5.38 -1.86 -17.14
N SER A 131 -5.39 -0.95 -18.12
CA SER A 131 -4.20 -0.65 -18.90
C SER A 131 -3.17 0.10 -18.06
N LYS A 132 -1.87 -0.03 -18.39
CA LYS A 132 -0.80 0.73 -17.72
C LYS A 132 -1.04 2.25 -17.78
N LYS A 133 -1.59 2.73 -18.91
CA LYS A 133 -1.91 4.15 -19.13
C LYS A 133 -3.02 4.61 -18.19
N ASP A 134 -4.13 3.88 -18.13
CA ASP A 134 -5.26 4.20 -17.28
C ASP A 134 -4.88 4.12 -15.80
N TYR A 135 -4.04 3.15 -15.43
CA TYR A 135 -3.61 3.04 -14.05
C TYR A 135 -2.69 4.18 -13.63
N LYS A 136 -1.75 4.58 -14.50
CA LYS A 136 -0.94 5.79 -14.28
C LYS A 136 -1.81 7.04 -14.17
N PHE A 137 -2.84 7.17 -15.00
CA PHE A 137 -3.79 8.28 -14.94
C PHE A 137 -4.48 8.36 -13.57
N LEU A 138 -5.03 7.25 -13.06
CA LEU A 138 -5.66 7.23 -11.74
C LEU A 138 -4.70 7.64 -10.61
N VAL A 139 -3.51 7.02 -10.58
CA VAL A 139 -2.54 7.28 -9.51
C VAL A 139 -2.04 8.72 -9.55
N ASN A 140 -1.67 9.24 -10.72
CA ASN A 140 -1.14 10.61 -10.86
C ASN A 140 -2.12 11.67 -10.34
N ASP A 141 -3.41 11.52 -10.65
CA ASP A 141 -4.42 12.51 -10.26
C ASP A 141 -4.73 12.47 -8.75
N THR A 142 -4.62 11.29 -8.13
CA THR A 142 -4.78 11.13 -6.68
C THR A 142 -3.50 11.34 -5.86
N LEU A 143 -2.35 11.52 -6.51
CA LEU A 143 -1.04 11.44 -5.87
C LEU A 143 -0.88 12.42 -4.70
N GLU A 144 -1.16 13.71 -4.94
CA GLU A 144 -1.02 14.77 -3.94
C GLU A 144 -1.91 14.50 -2.71
N PHE A 145 -3.16 14.09 -2.95
CA PHE A 145 -4.15 13.95 -1.90
C PHE A 145 -4.06 12.62 -1.17
N TYR A 146 -3.58 11.55 -1.82
CA TYR A 146 -3.55 10.20 -1.24
C TYR A 146 -2.16 9.76 -0.78
N VAL A 147 -1.23 9.60 -1.71
CA VAL A 147 0.10 9.07 -1.39
C VAL A 147 0.93 10.13 -0.68
N LYS A 148 1.01 11.34 -1.23
CA LYS A 148 1.86 12.39 -0.68
C LYS A 148 1.38 12.87 0.69
N SER A 149 0.06 12.96 0.90
CA SER A 149 -0.49 13.28 2.23
C SER A 149 -0.05 12.26 3.29
N LYS A 150 -0.07 10.96 2.96
CA LYS A 150 0.43 9.90 3.85
C LYS A 150 1.94 9.90 4.01
N LEU A 151 2.69 10.24 2.96
CA LEU A 151 4.14 10.42 3.06
C LEU A 151 4.51 11.60 3.98
N LYS A 152 3.73 12.68 3.98
CA LYS A 152 3.90 13.80 4.94
C LYS A 152 3.69 13.32 6.37
N LEU A 153 2.61 12.58 6.64
CA LEU A 153 2.38 11.96 7.96
C LEU A 153 3.52 11.02 8.35
N ILE A 154 3.97 10.18 7.42
CA ILE A 154 5.11 9.28 7.64
C ILE A 154 6.37 10.08 8.00
N LYS A 155 6.67 11.18 7.29
CA LYS A 155 7.82 12.05 7.59
C LYS A 155 7.77 12.56 9.04
N GLU A 156 6.58 12.96 9.52
CA GLU A 156 6.40 13.44 10.90
C GLU A 156 6.70 12.38 11.96
N LYS A 157 6.54 11.09 11.63
CA LYS A 157 6.84 9.95 12.51
C LYS A 157 8.12 9.20 12.14
N SER A 158 8.93 9.70 11.21
CA SER A 158 10.18 9.05 10.81
C SER A 158 11.38 9.82 11.36
N ASP A 159 12.45 9.11 11.70
CA ASP A 159 13.77 9.72 11.81
C ASP A 159 14.35 9.97 10.41
N ASP A 160 15.63 10.37 10.34
CA ASP A 160 16.29 10.80 9.11
C ASP A 160 16.28 9.81 7.93
N ASN A 161 15.96 8.51 8.12
CA ASN A 161 16.10 7.51 7.05
C ASN A 161 15.11 6.32 7.14
N PRO A 162 13.79 6.51 6.94
CA PRO A 162 12.88 5.38 6.75
C PRO A 162 13.21 4.62 5.45
N VAL A 163 12.99 3.32 5.44
CA VAL A 163 13.33 2.45 4.30
C VAL A 163 12.11 2.20 3.43
N PHE A 164 12.22 2.53 2.14
CA PHE A 164 11.14 2.38 1.18
C PHE A 164 11.38 1.18 0.25
N PHE A 165 10.35 0.38 0.01
CA PHE A 165 10.42 -0.74 -0.92
C PHE A 165 9.07 -1.14 -1.49
N PHE A 166 9.09 -1.72 -2.69
CA PHE A 166 7.89 -2.24 -3.31
C PHE A 166 7.65 -3.71 -2.97
N ARG A 167 6.38 -4.06 -2.73
CA ARG A 167 5.93 -5.46 -2.70
C ARG A 167 6.15 -6.15 -4.05
N TYR A 168 5.79 -5.47 -5.15
CA TYR A 168 5.78 -6.05 -6.49
C TYR A 168 6.68 -5.31 -7.47
N SER A 169 7.44 -6.05 -8.28
CA SER A 169 8.23 -5.50 -9.39
C SER A 169 7.38 -4.77 -10.42
N ARG A 170 6.17 -5.28 -10.74
CA ARG A 170 5.24 -4.61 -11.67
C ARG A 170 4.89 -3.19 -11.23
N VAL A 171 4.62 -3.02 -9.93
CA VAL A 171 4.25 -1.72 -9.34
C VAL A 171 5.47 -0.80 -9.34
N LYS A 172 6.63 -1.32 -8.92
CA LYS A 172 7.90 -0.59 -9.00
C LYS A 172 8.16 -0.06 -10.42
N ASN A 173 8.07 -0.92 -11.42
CA ASN A 173 8.32 -0.56 -12.82
C ASN A 173 7.34 0.50 -13.37
N LEU A 174 6.16 0.61 -12.78
CA LEU A 174 5.16 1.60 -13.19
C LEU A 174 5.32 2.95 -12.48
N PHE A 175 5.69 2.93 -11.20
CA PHE A 175 5.55 4.09 -10.30
C PHE A 175 6.83 4.50 -9.57
N SER A 176 7.97 3.81 -9.77
CA SER A 176 9.22 4.16 -9.09
C SER A 176 9.65 5.60 -9.35
N ASP A 177 9.57 6.08 -10.59
CA ASP A 177 9.97 7.46 -10.92
C ASP A 177 9.03 8.51 -10.29
N LEU A 178 7.75 8.16 -10.19
CA LEU A 178 6.74 9.03 -9.58
C LEU A 178 6.98 9.15 -8.08
N LEU A 179 7.09 8.01 -7.40
CA LEU A 179 7.31 7.96 -5.96
C LEU A 179 8.70 8.49 -5.57
N TYR A 180 9.73 8.29 -6.41
CA TYR A 180 11.05 8.87 -6.19
C TYR A 180 10.98 10.39 -6.07
N LYS A 181 10.26 11.07 -6.96
CA LYS A 181 10.09 12.53 -6.90
C LYS A 181 9.44 12.97 -5.60
N GLU A 182 8.33 12.36 -5.22
CA GLU A 182 7.63 12.72 -3.98
C GLU A 182 8.45 12.45 -2.72
N LEU A 183 9.25 11.38 -2.71
CA LEU A 183 10.13 11.06 -1.58
C LEU A 183 11.31 12.04 -1.48
N VAL A 184 11.91 12.45 -2.61
CA VAL A 184 12.96 13.49 -2.62
C VAL A 184 12.41 14.84 -2.22
N ASP A 185 11.24 15.23 -2.73
CA ASP A 185 10.57 16.50 -2.37
C ASP A 185 10.24 16.58 -0.88
N LEU A 186 10.13 15.43 -0.21
CA LEU A 186 9.90 15.30 1.22
C LEU A 186 11.18 14.98 2.00
N ASP A 187 12.37 15.05 1.41
CA ASP A 187 13.65 14.71 2.06
C ASP A 187 13.69 13.31 2.71
N LEU A 188 12.91 12.37 2.19
CA LEU A 188 12.81 11.01 2.73
C LEU A 188 13.88 10.06 2.16
N ILE A 189 14.39 10.37 0.97
CA ILE A 189 15.50 9.68 0.29
C ILE A 189 16.32 10.67 -0.54
N SER A 190 17.55 10.33 -0.90
CA SER A 190 18.39 11.15 -1.80
C SER A 190 18.44 10.61 -3.23
N THR A 191 18.37 9.30 -3.39
CA THR A 191 18.61 8.61 -4.66
C THR A 191 17.58 7.53 -4.93
N GLN A 192 17.28 7.31 -6.21
CA GLN A 192 16.27 6.32 -6.61
C GLN A 192 16.67 4.88 -6.24
N ASN A 193 17.97 4.60 -6.13
CA ASN A 193 18.49 3.28 -5.75
C ASN A 193 18.17 2.89 -4.30
N GLU A 194 17.74 3.84 -3.47
CA GLU A 194 17.27 3.59 -2.11
C GLU A 194 15.88 2.93 -2.08
N ILE A 195 15.12 2.99 -3.19
CA ILE A 195 13.82 2.34 -3.27
C ILE A 195 13.99 0.87 -3.70
N LEU A 196 13.84 -0.03 -2.74
CA LEU A 196 14.09 -1.46 -2.92
C LEU A 196 12.85 -2.20 -3.42
N GLU A 197 12.94 -3.52 -3.56
CA GLU A 197 11.79 -4.40 -3.82
C GLU A 197 11.97 -5.76 -3.16
N ILE A 198 10.86 -6.39 -2.82
CA ILE A 198 10.83 -7.72 -2.20
C ILE A 198 10.01 -8.72 -3.00
N SER A 199 9.83 -8.51 -4.31
CA SER A 199 9.00 -9.41 -5.12
C SER A 199 9.69 -10.74 -5.45
N GLN A 200 8.91 -11.82 -5.45
CA GLN A 200 9.29 -13.15 -5.95
C GLN A 200 8.49 -13.52 -7.21
N ASN A 201 9.09 -14.33 -8.09
CA ASN A 201 8.38 -14.95 -9.20
C ASN A 201 7.16 -15.74 -8.68
N GLY A 202 6.00 -15.53 -9.28
CA GLY A 202 4.73 -16.09 -8.80
C GLY A 202 3.93 -15.20 -7.84
N GLY A 203 4.42 -14.00 -7.50
CA GLY A 203 3.64 -12.98 -6.78
C GLY A 203 3.74 -13.02 -5.26
N GLY A 204 4.63 -13.85 -4.71
CA GLY A 204 4.97 -13.90 -3.29
C GLY A 204 6.04 -12.88 -2.88
N ILE A 205 6.36 -12.87 -1.58
CA ILE A 205 7.46 -12.08 -1.00
C ILE A 205 8.76 -12.89 -1.07
N HIS A 206 9.80 -12.30 -1.66
CA HIS A 206 11.15 -12.83 -1.64
C HIS A 206 11.76 -12.65 -0.24
N ARG A 207 11.64 -13.69 0.57
CA ARG A 207 11.99 -13.67 2.00
C ARG A 207 13.43 -13.24 2.28
N ASP A 208 14.42 -13.68 1.49
CA ASP A 208 15.82 -13.25 1.72
C ASP A 208 16.07 -11.77 1.41
N LYS A 209 15.41 -11.21 0.37
CA LYS A 209 15.48 -9.76 0.11
C LYS A 209 14.84 -9.00 1.27
N PHE A 210 13.66 -9.47 1.72
CA PHE A 210 12.95 -8.84 2.82
C PHE A 210 13.75 -8.90 4.12
N LYS A 211 14.35 -10.05 4.44
CA LYS A 211 15.23 -10.24 5.60
C LYS A 211 16.42 -9.28 5.58
N LYS A 212 17.12 -9.17 4.45
CA LYS A 212 18.24 -8.22 4.30
C LYS A 212 17.84 -6.77 4.54
N ILE A 213 16.63 -6.38 4.13
CA ILE A 213 16.10 -5.03 4.36
C ILE A 213 15.89 -4.78 5.85
N ILE A 214 15.27 -5.73 6.55
CA ILE A 214 14.99 -5.60 7.98
C ILE A 214 16.29 -5.68 8.80
N GLU A 215 17.17 -6.65 8.56
CA GLU A 215 18.41 -6.84 9.34
C GLU A 215 19.37 -5.66 9.23
N LYS A 216 19.58 -5.11 8.03
CA LYS A 216 20.51 -3.99 7.80
C LYS A 216 20.13 -2.72 8.58
N ASN A 217 18.85 -2.60 8.94
CA ASN A 217 18.31 -1.40 9.58
C ASN A 217 17.89 -1.65 11.03
N PHE A 218 17.64 -2.90 11.45
CA PHE A 218 17.46 -3.27 12.85
C PHE A 218 18.70 -2.94 13.70
N SER A 219 19.91 -3.15 13.15
CA SER A 219 21.17 -2.81 13.80
C SER A 219 21.45 -1.30 13.92
N LYS A 220 20.58 -0.45 13.38
CA LYS A 220 20.62 1.01 13.56
C LYS A 220 19.60 1.52 14.58
N ILE A 221 18.69 0.66 15.04
CA ILE A 221 17.56 0.99 15.92
C ILE A 221 17.84 0.53 17.37
N ILE A 222 18.87 -0.29 17.59
CA ILE A 222 19.36 -0.73 18.91
C ILE A 222 20.67 0.00 19.23
#